data_AF-A0A5S3WDB1-F1
#
_entry.id   AF-A0A5S3WDB1-F1
#
_cell.length_a   1.000
_cell.length_b   1.000
_cell.length_c   1.000
_cell.angle_alpha   90.00
_cell.angle_beta   90.00
_cell.angle_gamma   90.00
#
_symmetry.space_group_name_H-M   'P 1'
#
loop_
_entity.id
_entity.type
_entity.pdbx_description
1 polymer ?
#
loop_
_entity_poly.entity_id
_entity_poly.type
_entity_poly.pdbx_seq_one_letter_code
_entity_poly.pdbx_strand_id
1 'polypeptide(L)'
;MNTLKASLCTTLVVGATLLVTPASAVQFEATDSSVGTQACMAVAANKAHVLRKTSRNLYISKAVISKKLECNNLSMGDFVTLYNLDKSANYLNIDTSTRTSIKDIAKTFNPEKVIITGPK
;
A
#
# COMPACT_ATOMS: atom_id res chain seq x y z
N MET A 1 61.52 27.31 -28.30
CA MET A 1 60.06 27.55 -28.38
C MET A 1 59.41 26.41 -27.60
N ASN A 2 58.91 26.73 -26.42
CA ASN A 2 58.63 25.77 -25.35
C ASN A 2 57.16 25.38 -25.41
N THR A 3 56.86 24.09 -25.50
CA THR A 3 55.48 23.59 -25.38
C THR A 3 55.41 22.55 -24.26
N LEU A 4 55.18 23.05 -23.05
CA LEU A 4 54.75 22.24 -21.91
C LEU A 4 53.30 21.80 -22.16
N LYS A 5 53.08 20.51 -22.43
CA LYS A 5 51.74 19.91 -22.46
C LYS A 5 51.30 19.66 -21.02
N ALA A 6 50.48 20.55 -20.48
CA ALA A 6 49.78 20.33 -19.22
C ALA A 6 48.68 19.28 -19.45
N SER A 7 48.86 18.09 -18.88
CA SER A 7 47.84 17.05 -18.83
C SER A 7 46.97 17.31 -17.59
N LEU A 8 45.70 17.72 -17.79
CA LEU A 8 44.71 17.76 -16.72
C LEU A 8 44.20 16.33 -16.46
N CYS A 9 44.66 15.71 -15.37
CA CYS A 9 44.03 14.52 -14.82
C CYS A 9 42.77 14.94 -14.05
N THR A 10 41.62 14.86 -14.71
CA THR A 10 40.31 15.01 -14.07
C THR A 10 40.01 13.75 -13.26
N THR A 11 40.26 13.76 -11.96
CA THR A 11 39.80 12.71 -11.04
C THR A 11 38.28 12.80 -10.89
N LEU A 12 37.56 11.87 -11.52
CA LEU A 12 36.14 11.64 -11.23
C LEU A 12 36.01 11.01 -9.84
N VAL A 13 35.59 11.81 -8.85
CA VAL A 13 35.14 11.29 -7.57
C VAL A 13 33.76 10.67 -7.80
N VAL A 14 33.71 9.34 -7.88
CA VAL A 14 32.44 8.61 -7.86
C VAL A 14 31.90 8.70 -6.44
N GLY A 15 31.01 9.67 -6.20
CA GLY A 15 30.28 9.77 -4.94
C GLY A 15 29.45 8.51 -4.76
N ALA A 16 29.72 7.75 -3.70
CA ALA A 16 28.90 6.62 -3.31
C ALA A 16 27.51 7.13 -2.94
N THR A 17 26.54 6.96 -3.83
CA THR A 17 25.14 7.14 -3.49
C THR A 17 24.75 5.98 -2.58
N LEU A 18 24.48 6.27 -1.31
CA LEU A 18 23.84 5.32 -0.42
C LEU A 18 22.49 4.95 -1.03
N LEU A 19 22.39 3.72 -1.56
CA LEU A 19 21.12 3.13 -1.97
C LEU A 19 20.28 2.96 -0.71
N VAL A 20 19.47 3.96 -0.38
CA VAL A 20 18.36 3.80 0.56
C VAL A 20 17.42 2.80 -0.10
N THR A 21 17.49 1.54 0.31
CA THR A 21 16.52 0.52 -0.11
C THR A 21 15.13 1.04 0.27
N PRO A 22 14.20 1.19 -0.68
CA PRO A 22 12.84 1.60 -0.33
C PRO A 22 12.28 0.57 0.64
N ALA A 23 11.62 1.04 1.71
CA ALA A 23 10.86 0.17 2.60
C ALA A 23 9.98 -0.74 1.74
N SER A 24 10.14 -2.06 1.89
CA SER A 24 9.42 -3.05 1.10
C SER A 24 7.92 -2.84 1.29
N ALA A 25 7.24 -2.37 0.25
CA ALA A 25 5.80 -2.24 0.28
C ALA A 25 5.18 -3.64 0.31
N VAL A 26 4.24 -3.88 1.24
CA VAL A 26 3.50 -5.15 1.34
C VAL A 26 2.90 -5.51 -0.02
N GLN A 27 3.21 -6.70 -0.52
CA GLN A 27 2.64 -7.21 -1.76
C GLN A 27 1.32 -7.94 -1.47
N PHE A 28 0.23 -7.43 -2.03
CA PHE A 28 -1.08 -8.06 -1.93
C PHE A 28 -1.36 -8.92 -3.16
N GLU A 29 -1.86 -10.14 -2.97
CA GLU A 29 -2.24 -11.05 -4.05
C GLU A 29 -3.65 -11.60 -3.82
N ALA A 30 -4.46 -11.64 -4.87
CA ALA A 30 -5.81 -12.18 -4.80
C ALA A 30 -5.79 -13.71 -4.72
N THR A 31 -6.59 -14.32 -3.83
CA THR A 31 -6.77 -15.78 -3.82
C THR A 31 -7.72 -16.29 -4.91
N ASP A 32 -8.64 -15.43 -5.37
CA ASP A 32 -9.66 -15.74 -6.36
C ASP A 32 -10.12 -14.47 -7.10
N SER A 33 -11.03 -14.63 -8.06
CA SER A 33 -11.60 -13.54 -8.86
C SER A 33 -12.98 -13.08 -8.38
N SER A 34 -13.40 -13.45 -7.17
CA SER A 34 -14.71 -13.05 -6.64
C SER A 34 -14.84 -11.53 -6.50
N VAL A 35 -16.07 -11.04 -6.52
CA VAL A 35 -16.38 -9.61 -6.35
C VAL A 35 -15.83 -9.08 -5.02
N GLY A 36 -15.94 -9.88 -3.95
CA GLY A 36 -15.41 -9.54 -2.63
C GLY A 36 -13.89 -9.39 -2.64
N THR A 37 -13.17 -10.36 -3.23
CA THR A 37 -11.71 -10.31 -3.36
C THR A 37 -11.26 -9.13 -4.21
N GLN A 38 -11.93 -8.85 -5.33
CA GLN A 38 -11.64 -7.66 -6.15
C GLN A 38 -11.83 -6.35 -5.38
N ALA A 39 -12.88 -6.25 -4.57
CA ALA A 39 -13.11 -5.09 -3.71
C ALA A 39 -12.01 -4.95 -2.64
N CYS A 40 -11.63 -6.04 -1.97
CA CYS A 40 -10.54 -6.06 -1.01
C CYS A 40 -9.18 -5.69 -1.63
N MET A 41 -8.87 -6.20 -2.82
CA MET A 41 -7.67 -5.81 -3.56
C MET A 41 -7.67 -4.32 -3.94
N ALA A 42 -8.83 -3.76 -4.29
CA ALA A 42 -8.94 -2.33 -4.56
C ALA A 42 -8.63 -1.50 -3.30
N VAL A 43 -9.11 -1.92 -2.13
CA VAL A 43 -8.75 -1.31 -0.83
C VAL A 43 -7.25 -1.44 -0.57
N ALA A 44 -6.68 -2.63 -0.74
CA ALA A 44 -5.26 -2.91 -0.53
C ALA A 44 -4.34 -2.11 -1.46
N ALA A 45 -4.81 -1.76 -2.67
CA ALA A 45 -4.08 -0.90 -3.59
C ALA A 45 -3.83 0.53 -3.05
N ASN A 46 -4.53 0.93 -1.99
CA ASN A 46 -4.36 2.21 -1.28
C ASN A 46 -4.42 3.44 -2.22
N LYS A 47 -5.34 3.41 -3.19
CA LYS A 47 -5.50 4.45 -4.22
C LYS A 47 -6.98 4.80 -4.39
N ALA A 48 -7.38 5.98 -3.94
CA ALA A 48 -8.79 6.42 -3.96
C ALA A 48 -9.46 6.30 -5.35
N HIS A 49 -8.74 6.58 -6.44
CA HIS A 49 -9.27 6.43 -7.80
C HIS A 49 -9.53 4.97 -8.19
N VAL A 50 -8.71 4.03 -7.71
CA VAL A 50 -8.92 2.59 -7.89
C VAL A 50 -10.18 2.16 -7.14
N LEU A 51 -10.33 2.53 -5.87
CA LEU A 51 -11.54 2.21 -5.09
C LEU A 51 -12.79 2.79 -5.75
N ARG A 52 -12.74 4.04 -6.22
CA ARG A 52 -13.87 4.68 -6.92
C ARG A 52 -14.24 3.94 -8.21
N LYS A 53 -13.25 3.52 -9.00
CA LYS A 53 -13.47 2.74 -10.23
C LYS A 53 -14.06 1.38 -9.90
N THR A 54 -13.48 0.66 -8.95
CA THR A 54 -13.96 -0.67 -8.53
C THR A 54 -15.37 -0.62 -7.96
N SER A 55 -15.67 0.36 -7.11
CA SER A 55 -17.02 0.59 -6.57
C SER A 55 -18.05 0.74 -7.69
N ARG A 56 -17.74 1.50 -8.75
CA ARG A 56 -18.62 1.65 -9.92
C ARG A 56 -18.74 0.36 -10.73
N ASN A 57 -17.63 -0.30 -11.03
CA ASN A 57 -17.60 -1.49 -11.87
C ASN A 57 -18.29 -2.69 -11.22
N LEU A 58 -18.19 -2.82 -9.90
CA LEU A 58 -18.81 -3.90 -9.13
C LEU A 58 -20.21 -3.54 -8.64
N TYR A 59 -20.69 -2.32 -8.91
CA TYR A 59 -21.97 -1.81 -8.40
C TYR A 59 -22.09 -1.85 -6.86
N ILE A 60 -20.96 -1.67 -6.15
CA ILE A 60 -20.91 -1.69 -4.68
C ILE A 60 -20.74 -0.27 -4.16
N SER A 61 -21.61 0.14 -3.24
CA SER A 61 -21.51 1.48 -2.65
C SER A 61 -20.33 1.59 -1.67
N LYS A 62 -19.79 2.81 -1.52
CA LYS A 62 -18.78 3.14 -0.51
C LYS A 62 -19.20 2.69 0.90
N ALA A 63 -20.48 2.83 1.24
CA ALA A 63 -21.01 2.42 2.54
C ALA A 63 -20.99 0.89 2.75
N VAL A 64 -21.21 0.11 1.70
CA VAL A 64 -21.08 -1.36 1.78
C VAL A 64 -19.61 -1.73 1.98
N ILE A 65 -18.69 -1.12 1.22
CA ILE A 65 -17.25 -1.37 1.38
C ILE A 65 -16.79 -0.99 2.79
N SER A 66 -17.21 0.16 3.32
CA SER A 66 -16.72 0.62 4.63
C SER A 66 -17.35 -0.07 5.83
N LYS A 67 -18.60 -0.56 5.72
CA LYS A 67 -19.37 -1.08 6.87
C LYS A 67 -19.66 -2.58 6.84
N LYS A 68 -19.59 -3.22 5.67
CA LYS A 68 -20.05 -4.61 5.48
C LYS A 68 -18.99 -5.52 4.87
N LEU A 69 -18.05 -4.97 4.10
CA LEU A 69 -16.98 -5.78 3.51
C LEU A 69 -15.95 -6.12 4.57
N GLU A 70 -15.60 -7.40 4.65
CA GLU A 70 -14.49 -7.91 5.43
C GLU A 70 -13.42 -8.45 4.50
N CYS A 71 -12.16 -8.21 4.81
CA CYS A 71 -11.02 -8.71 4.05
C CYS A 71 -10.14 -9.51 4.99
N ASN A 72 -9.85 -10.76 4.66
CA ASN A 72 -9.09 -11.68 5.53
C ASN A 72 -9.67 -11.78 6.95
N ASN A 73 -11.00 -11.84 7.06
CA ASN A 73 -11.72 -11.91 8.34
C ASN A 73 -11.50 -10.69 9.26
N LEU A 74 -11.09 -9.56 8.70
CA LEU A 74 -11.00 -8.28 9.41
C LEU A 74 -12.10 -7.33 8.95
N SER A 75 -12.65 -6.57 9.89
CA SER A 75 -13.48 -5.42 9.56
C SER A 75 -12.70 -4.47 8.65
N MET A 76 -13.37 -3.77 7.74
CA MET A 76 -12.69 -2.86 6.83
C MET A 76 -11.78 -1.85 7.55
N GLY A 77 -12.21 -1.37 8.72
CA GLY A 77 -11.42 -0.43 9.51
C GLY A 77 -10.16 -1.04 10.13
N ASP A 78 -10.23 -2.29 10.60
CA ASP A 78 -9.06 -2.96 11.16
C ASP A 78 -8.10 -3.39 10.06
N PHE A 79 -8.64 -3.82 8.91
CA PHE A 79 -7.84 -4.13 7.73
C PHE A 79 -7.02 -2.92 7.25
N VAL A 80 -7.66 -1.76 7.02
CA VAL A 80 -6.92 -0.56 6.58
C VAL A 80 -5.95 -0.04 7.65
N THR A 81 -6.23 -0.28 8.93
CA THR A 81 -5.32 0.14 10.02
C THR A 81 -4.12 -0.78 10.12
N LEU A 82 -4.33 -2.10 10.07
CA LEU A 82 -3.28 -3.10 10.19
C LEU A 82 -2.21 -2.95 9.11
N TYR A 83 -2.64 -2.59 7.89
CA TYR A 83 -1.77 -2.45 6.72
C TYR A 83 -1.42 -0.99 6.37
N ASN A 84 -1.73 -0.02 7.23
CA ASN A 84 -1.46 1.41 7.01
C ASN A 84 -2.00 1.94 5.66
N LEU A 85 -3.23 1.58 5.30
CA LEU A 85 -3.88 1.92 4.04
C LEU A 85 -4.63 3.26 4.13
N ASP A 86 -3.91 4.33 4.51
CA ASP A 86 -4.51 5.63 4.87
C ASP A 86 -5.34 6.27 3.76
N LYS A 87 -4.94 6.12 2.49
CA LYS A 87 -5.69 6.69 1.35
C LYS A 87 -7.01 5.95 1.15
N SER A 88 -7.02 4.64 1.35
CA SER A 88 -8.25 3.85 1.36
C SER A 88 -9.13 4.19 2.56
N ALA A 89 -8.56 4.30 3.76
CA ALA A 89 -9.29 4.69 4.96
C ALA A 89 -9.97 6.05 4.78
N ASN A 90 -9.23 7.06 4.30
CA ASN A 90 -9.75 8.38 4.00
C ASN A 90 -10.84 8.34 2.91
N TYR A 91 -10.59 7.62 1.81
CA TYR A 91 -11.60 7.46 0.76
C TYR A 91 -12.88 6.79 1.27
N LEU A 92 -12.79 5.90 2.26
CA LEU A 92 -13.92 5.18 2.83
C LEU A 92 -14.56 5.88 4.03
N ASN A 93 -14.03 7.05 4.45
CA ASN A 93 -14.42 7.77 5.68
C ASN A 93 -14.31 6.90 6.93
N ILE A 94 -13.21 6.15 7.06
CA ILE A 94 -12.93 5.31 8.22
C ILE A 94 -12.03 6.08 9.17
N ASP A 95 -12.52 6.30 10.39
CA ASP A 95 -11.71 6.86 11.46
C ASP A 95 -10.78 5.79 12.05
N THR A 96 -9.49 5.87 11.71
CA THR A 96 -8.46 4.96 12.24
C THR A 96 -7.89 5.44 13.57
N SER A 97 -8.26 6.63 14.08
CA SER A 97 -7.70 7.20 15.31
C SER A 97 -8.02 6.36 16.55
N THR A 98 -9.20 5.74 16.58
CA THR A 98 -9.73 4.93 17.70
C THR A 98 -9.19 3.50 17.75
N ARG A 99 -8.39 3.08 16.76
CA ARG A 99 -7.91 1.69 16.61
C ARG A 99 -6.51 1.46 17.18
N THR A 100 -6.26 1.91 18.40
CA THR A 100 -4.92 1.88 19.01
C THR A 100 -4.31 0.49 19.07
N SER A 101 -5.08 -0.52 19.53
CA SER A 101 -4.60 -1.91 19.60
C SER A 101 -4.11 -2.43 18.24
N ILE A 102 -4.85 -2.16 17.16
CA ILE A 102 -4.47 -2.58 15.80
C ILE A 102 -3.23 -1.82 15.31
N LYS A 103 -3.09 -0.53 15.63
CA LYS A 103 -1.89 0.25 15.31
C LYS A 103 -0.65 -0.30 15.99
N ASP A 104 -0.78 -0.75 17.23
CA ASP A 104 0.35 -1.35 17.95
C ASP A 104 0.78 -2.68 17.34
N ILE A 105 -0.18 -3.50 16.89
CA ILE A 105 0.11 -4.70 16.10
C ILE A 105 0.83 -4.32 14.80
N ALA A 106 0.30 -3.35 14.05
CA ALA A 106 0.84 -2.90 12.76
C ALA A 106 2.31 -2.45 12.82
N LYS A 107 2.78 -1.90 13.96
CA LYS A 107 4.20 -1.52 14.14
C LYS A 107 5.15 -2.73 14.09
N THR A 108 4.67 -3.88 14.53
CA THR A 108 5.45 -5.13 14.59
C THR A 108 5.14 -6.06 13.42
N PHE A 109 4.00 -5.87 12.76
CA PHE A 109 3.51 -6.69 11.67
C PHE A 109 3.96 -6.15 10.32
N ASN A 110 5.06 -6.72 9.80
CA ASN A 110 5.65 -6.32 8.52
C ASN A 110 5.73 -7.50 7.53
N PRO A 111 4.60 -7.99 7.01
CA PRO A 111 4.61 -9.06 6.03
C PRO A 111 5.16 -8.55 4.69
N GLU A 112 6.02 -9.35 4.05
CA GLU A 112 6.43 -9.08 2.67
C GLU A 112 5.24 -9.28 1.70
N LYS A 113 4.41 -10.30 1.97
CA LYS A 113 3.30 -10.71 1.12
C LYS A 113 2.06 -11.07 1.93
N VAL A 114 0.90 -10.71 1.40
CA VAL A 114 -0.42 -10.97 1.98
C VAL A 114 -1.35 -11.51 0.90
N ILE A 115 -1.91 -12.71 1.13
CA ILE A 115 -2.97 -13.25 0.29
C ILE A 115 -4.29 -12.64 0.73
N ILE A 116 -5.03 -12.06 -0.22
CA ILE A 116 -6.32 -11.41 0.00
C ILE A 116 -7.46 -12.32 -0.41
N THR A 117 -8.40 -12.48 0.52
CA THR A 117 -9.65 -13.21 0.32
C THR A 117 -10.80 -12.32 0.73
N GLY A 118 -11.79 -12.19 -0.16
CA GLY A 118 -13.07 -11.56 0.14
C GLY A 118 -13.90 -12.36 1.15
N PRO A 119 -15.04 -11.83 1.59
CA PRO A 119 -15.98 -12.60 2.39
C PRO A 119 -16.47 -13.81 1.58
N LYS A 120 -16.65 -14.95 2.26
CA LYS A 120 -17.24 -16.16 1.69
C LYS A 120 -18.73 -15.98 1.42
#